data_AF-A0A7L3JB38-F1
#
_entry.id   AF-A0A7L3JB38-F1
#
_cell.length_a   1.000
_cell.length_b   1.000
_cell.length_c   1.000
_cell.angle_alpha   90.00
_cell.angle_beta   90.00
_cell.angle_gamma   90.00
#
_symmetry.space_group_name_H-M   'P 1'
#
loop_
_entity.id
_entity.type
_entity.pdbx_description
1 polymer ?
#
loop_
_entity_poly.entity_id
_entity_poly.type
_entity_poly.pdbx_seq_one_letter_code
_entity_poly.pdbx_strand_id
1 'polypeptide(L)'
;GGGSGMAVWTRACKAGLLELLLRERWVRVAAELSGEALSLTAEPGGGEAAVLNGVVNGNAEAAPGCVRRVRVVKAEAGGLGISIKGGRENRMPVLISRIFPGLAAERSGALRLGDAILAVNGVDLRDATHDQAVQALKRAGREVILEVKFMREVTPYIKKPSLVSDLPWEGAAPQSPSLSGSEDSGSPQHQGPRDRKVIPLKMCFAARNLSMPDLENRLIELHSPDSRNTLILRCKDTATAHSWFTALHANIAALLPQVLAELNAMLGTGGAAAGGREVKHIAWLAEQARLDGGRQQWRPVLMAVTEKDLLLYDGMPWTRDAWASPCHSYPLVATR
;
A
#
# COMPACT_ATOMS: atom_id res chain seq x y z
N GLY A 1 -14.58 48.71 4.86
CA GLY A 1 -14.87 47.26 4.81
C GLY A 1 -14.18 46.67 3.60
N GLY A 2 -13.02 46.06 3.79
CA GLY A 2 -12.33 45.33 2.73
C GLY A 2 -12.75 43.87 2.81
N GLY A 3 -13.56 43.40 1.87
CA GLY A 3 -13.88 41.99 1.74
C GLY A 3 -12.60 41.22 1.40
N SER A 4 -12.10 40.44 2.35
CA SER A 4 -11.12 39.40 2.06
C SER A 4 -11.80 38.41 1.13
N GLY A 5 -11.42 38.44 -0.15
CA GLY A 5 -11.81 37.41 -1.09
C GLY A 5 -11.15 36.11 -0.63
N MET A 6 -11.87 35.30 0.14
CA MET A 6 -11.50 33.91 0.33
C MET A 6 -11.50 33.26 -1.05
N ALA A 7 -10.30 32.94 -1.56
CA ALA A 7 -10.19 32.01 -2.66
C ALA A 7 -10.89 30.73 -2.22
N VAL A 8 -12.04 30.43 -2.83
CA VAL A 8 -12.72 29.15 -2.64
C VAL A 8 -11.86 28.11 -3.34
N TRP A 9 -10.94 27.49 -2.60
CA TRP A 9 -10.19 26.35 -3.07
C TRP A 9 -11.19 25.23 -3.32
N THR A 10 -11.54 25.00 -4.59
CA THR A 10 -12.46 23.94 -4.96
C THR A 10 -11.81 22.59 -4.70
N ARG A 11 -12.40 21.81 -3.79
CA ARG A 11 -12.00 20.42 -3.54
C ARG A 11 -12.12 19.65 -4.86
N ALA A 12 -11.01 19.16 -5.36
CA ALA A 12 -10.94 18.37 -6.58
C ALA A 12 -11.34 16.92 -6.30
N CYS A 13 -12.25 16.38 -7.10
CA CYS A 13 -12.47 14.94 -7.20
C CYS A 13 -11.73 14.43 -8.44
N LYS A 14 -10.89 13.41 -8.28
CA LYS A 14 -10.11 12.85 -9.40
C LYS A 14 -9.95 11.34 -9.22
N ALA A 15 -10.22 10.57 -10.26
CA ALA A 15 -9.97 9.14 -10.27
C ALA A 15 -9.10 8.75 -11.47
N GLY A 16 -8.30 7.70 -11.32
CA GLY A 16 -7.48 7.18 -12.42
C GLY A 16 -6.47 6.14 -11.98
N LEU A 17 -5.84 5.49 -12.95
CA LEU A 17 -4.81 4.50 -12.72
C LEU A 17 -3.45 5.17 -12.49
N LEU A 18 -2.76 4.73 -11.45
CA LEU A 18 -1.39 5.11 -11.08
C LEU A 18 -0.55 3.85 -10.83
N GLU A 19 0.77 4.03 -10.75
CA GLU A 19 1.66 3.01 -10.23
C GLU A 19 2.22 3.47 -8.89
N LEU A 20 2.11 2.65 -7.86
CA LEU A 20 2.63 2.90 -6.53
C LEU A 20 3.91 2.08 -6.31
N LEU A 21 4.98 2.71 -5.84
CA LEU A 21 6.19 1.98 -5.45
C LEU A 21 5.98 1.31 -4.09
N LEU A 22 6.07 -0.02 -4.06
CA LEU A 22 5.96 -0.85 -2.85
C LEU A 22 7.10 -1.86 -2.83
N ARG A 23 7.96 -1.80 -1.79
CA ARG A 23 9.08 -2.73 -1.62
C ARG A 23 9.92 -2.90 -2.91
N GLU A 24 10.35 -1.78 -3.49
CA GLU A 24 11.12 -1.73 -4.75
C GLU A 24 10.38 -2.24 -6.01
N ARG A 25 9.05 -2.41 -5.95
CA ARG A 25 8.23 -2.84 -7.09
C ARG A 25 7.11 -1.86 -7.38
N TRP A 26 6.92 -1.54 -8.67
CA TRP A 26 5.77 -0.77 -9.12
C TRP A 26 4.52 -1.65 -9.16
N VAL A 27 3.46 -1.20 -8.49
CA VAL A 27 2.17 -1.88 -8.42
C VAL A 27 1.10 -0.98 -9.00
N ARG A 28 0.32 -1.48 -9.94
CA ARG A 28 -0.83 -0.73 -10.48
C ARG A 28 -1.92 -0.59 -9.43
N VAL A 29 -2.38 0.63 -9.23
CA VAL A 29 -3.43 0.97 -8.29
C VAL A 29 -4.48 1.86 -8.97
N ALA A 30 -5.74 1.60 -8.68
CA ALA A 30 -6.80 2.57 -8.90
C ALA A 30 -6.75 3.61 -7.78
N ALA A 31 -6.54 4.87 -8.16
CA ALA A 31 -6.47 6.00 -7.24
C ALA A 31 -7.75 6.83 -7.34
N GLU A 32 -8.33 7.16 -6.19
CA GLU A 32 -9.50 8.03 -6.06
C GLU A 32 -9.19 9.12 -5.04
N LEU A 33 -9.06 10.34 -5.53
CA LEU A 33 -8.91 11.55 -4.75
C LEU A 33 -10.30 12.13 -4.45
N SER A 34 -10.57 12.25 -3.17
CA SER A 34 -11.68 13.03 -2.61
C SER A 34 -11.12 14.30 -1.96
N GLY A 35 -12.01 15.20 -1.53
CA GLY A 35 -11.61 16.45 -0.88
C GLY A 35 -10.77 16.29 0.41
N GLU A 36 -10.82 15.13 1.07
CA GLU A 36 -10.17 14.91 2.37
C GLU A 36 -9.22 13.71 2.40
N ALA A 37 -9.31 12.82 1.40
CA ALA A 37 -8.55 11.58 1.38
C ALA A 37 -8.19 11.13 -0.05
N LEU A 38 -7.03 10.46 -0.17
CA LEU A 38 -6.65 9.66 -1.33
C LEU A 38 -6.92 8.18 -1.02
N SER A 39 -7.79 7.53 -1.80
CA SER A 39 -7.98 6.09 -1.74
C SER A 39 -7.16 5.40 -2.82
N LEU A 40 -6.42 4.36 -2.46
CA LEU A 40 -5.65 3.52 -3.37
C LEU A 40 -6.19 2.10 -3.26
N THR A 41 -6.54 1.49 -4.40
CA THR A 41 -7.00 0.10 -4.46
C THR A 41 -6.09 -0.66 -5.41
N ALA A 42 -5.51 -1.78 -4.98
CA ALA A 42 -4.67 -2.57 -5.87
C ALA A 42 -5.51 -3.21 -6.98
N GLU A 43 -5.02 -3.14 -8.22
CA GLU A 43 -5.66 -3.84 -9.33
C GLU A 43 -5.25 -5.33 -9.30
N PRO A 44 -6.21 -6.28 -9.22
CA PRO A 44 -5.90 -7.70 -9.28
C PRO A 44 -5.40 -8.07 -10.68
N GLY A 45 -4.07 -8.04 -10.90
CA GLY A 45 -3.46 -8.57 -12.12
C GLY A 45 -2.27 -7.80 -12.74
N GLY A 46 -1.60 -6.90 -12.01
CA GLY A 46 -0.57 -6.04 -12.61
C GLY A 46 0.90 -6.47 -12.47
N GLY A 47 1.23 -7.64 -11.91
CA GLY A 47 2.61 -8.02 -11.60
C GLY A 47 3.03 -9.34 -12.24
N GLU A 48 3.97 -9.25 -13.19
CA GLU A 48 4.68 -10.32 -13.94
C GLU A 48 3.95 -10.94 -15.13
N ALA A 49 3.87 -10.18 -16.23
CA ALA A 49 4.32 -10.72 -17.51
C ALA A 49 5.85 -10.67 -17.52
N ALA A 50 6.49 -11.60 -16.79
CA ALA A 50 7.92 -11.83 -16.94
C ALA A 50 8.13 -12.44 -18.32
N VAL A 51 8.88 -11.69 -19.13
CA VAL A 51 9.46 -12.13 -20.39
C VAL A 51 10.27 -13.39 -20.13
N LEU A 52 9.72 -14.55 -20.51
CA LEU A 52 10.50 -15.74 -20.81
C LEU A 52 10.40 -15.97 -22.31
N ASN A 53 11.38 -15.44 -23.03
CA ASN A 53 11.68 -15.86 -24.39
C ASN A 53 12.04 -17.35 -24.38
N GLY A 54 11.36 -18.14 -25.21
CA GLY A 54 11.74 -19.53 -25.46
C GLY A 54 10.64 -20.37 -26.12
N VAL A 55 10.41 -20.15 -27.41
CA VAL A 55 9.86 -21.10 -28.41
C VAL A 55 8.58 -21.86 -28.00
N VAL A 56 7.44 -21.38 -28.49
CA VAL A 56 6.20 -22.15 -28.55
C VAL A 56 6.36 -23.26 -29.58
N ASN A 57 6.48 -24.51 -29.11
CA ASN A 57 5.96 -25.65 -29.87
C ASN A 57 4.59 -25.98 -29.30
N GLY A 58 3.59 -25.94 -30.18
CA GLY A 58 2.19 -25.98 -29.83
C GLY A 58 1.76 -27.26 -29.13
N ASN A 59 0.85 -27.11 -28.18
CA ASN A 59 -0.22 -28.07 -27.92
C ASN A 59 -1.39 -27.36 -27.20
N ALA A 60 -2.58 -27.59 -27.75
CA ALA A 60 -3.90 -27.04 -27.44
C ALA A 60 -4.12 -26.48 -26.01
N GLU A 61 -4.51 -25.21 -25.94
CA GLU A 61 -5.11 -24.62 -24.73
C GLU A 61 -6.49 -25.24 -24.47
N ALA A 62 -6.57 -26.07 -23.42
CA ALA A 62 -7.85 -26.54 -22.89
C ALA A 62 -8.57 -25.41 -22.11
N ALA A 63 -9.88 -25.30 -22.31
CA ALA A 63 -10.76 -24.30 -21.71
C ALA A 63 -10.65 -24.20 -20.17
N PRO A 64 -10.81 -23.00 -19.57
CA PRO A 64 -10.75 -22.81 -18.12
C PRO A 64 -11.88 -23.59 -17.42
N GLY A 65 -11.51 -24.48 -16.50
CA GLY A 65 -12.44 -25.29 -15.70
C GLY A 65 -12.47 -26.80 -16.03
N CYS A 66 -11.79 -27.22 -17.10
CA CYS A 66 -11.68 -28.64 -17.45
C CYS A 66 -10.67 -29.39 -16.54
N VAL A 67 -11.00 -30.64 -16.16
CA VAL A 67 -10.08 -31.54 -15.47
C VAL A 67 -9.05 -32.06 -16.46
N ARG A 68 -7.77 -31.94 -16.12
CA ARG A 68 -6.62 -32.33 -16.94
C ARG A 68 -5.94 -33.53 -16.32
N ARG A 69 -5.69 -34.57 -17.12
CA ARG A 69 -4.87 -35.71 -16.71
C ARG A 69 -3.43 -35.47 -17.13
N VAL A 70 -2.54 -35.40 -16.15
CA VAL A 70 -1.12 -35.04 -16.34
C VAL A 70 -0.24 -36.20 -15.89
N ARG A 71 0.65 -36.64 -16.76
CA ARG A 71 1.65 -37.67 -16.47
C ARG A 71 2.99 -37.02 -16.17
N VAL A 72 3.58 -37.30 -15.00
CA VAL A 72 4.90 -36.81 -14.61
C VAL A 72 5.79 -37.98 -14.24
N VAL A 73 6.99 -38.01 -14.81
CA VAL A 73 8.00 -39.04 -14.52
C VAL A 73 9.07 -38.43 -13.61
N LYS A 74 9.22 -38.98 -12.41
CA LYS A 74 10.23 -38.59 -11.42
C LYS A 74 11.64 -38.95 -11.92
N ALA A 75 12.63 -38.16 -11.53
CA ALA A 75 14.04 -38.49 -11.79
C ALA A 75 14.55 -39.52 -10.75
N GLU A 76 15.56 -40.31 -11.10
CA GLU A 76 16.06 -41.40 -10.23
C GLU A 76 16.55 -40.93 -8.85
N ALA A 77 17.01 -39.67 -8.74
CA ALA A 77 17.43 -39.05 -7.48
C ALA A 77 16.53 -37.86 -7.04
N GLY A 78 15.35 -37.67 -7.66
CA GLY A 78 14.54 -36.45 -7.48
C GLY A 78 13.06 -36.71 -7.21
N GLY A 79 12.48 -35.95 -6.28
CA GLY A 79 11.03 -35.93 -6.05
C GLY A 79 10.24 -35.30 -7.21
N LEU A 80 8.92 -35.27 -7.08
CA LEU A 80 8.01 -34.68 -8.08
C LEU A 80 8.30 -33.18 -8.32
N GLY A 81 8.79 -32.46 -7.31
CA GLY A 81 9.18 -31.06 -7.43
C GLY A 81 8.02 -30.07 -7.31
N ILE A 82 7.01 -30.40 -6.52
CA ILE A 82 5.90 -29.50 -6.17
C ILE A 82 5.77 -29.37 -4.66
N SER A 83 5.27 -28.22 -4.21
CA SER A 83 4.73 -28.04 -2.85
C SER A 83 3.22 -27.99 -2.92
N ILE A 84 2.55 -28.70 -2.01
CA ILE A 84 1.10 -28.68 -1.89
C ILE A 84 0.65 -27.97 -0.61
N LYS A 85 -0.56 -27.41 -0.64
CA LYS A 85 -1.26 -26.83 0.51
C LYS A 85 -2.73 -27.28 0.49
N GLY A 86 -3.44 -27.06 1.59
CA GLY A 86 -4.82 -27.49 1.74
C GLY A 86 -4.94 -28.94 2.21
N GLY A 87 -6.17 -29.43 2.25
CA GLY A 87 -6.59 -30.66 2.93
C GLY A 87 -7.96 -30.46 3.57
N ARG A 88 -8.71 -31.54 3.72
CA ARG A 88 -10.07 -31.53 4.32
C ARG A 88 -10.12 -30.83 5.69
N GLU A 89 -9.09 -31.01 6.51
CA GLU A 89 -8.95 -30.38 7.83
C GLU A 89 -8.89 -28.84 7.76
N ASN A 90 -8.41 -28.31 6.65
CA ASN A 90 -8.34 -26.87 6.38
C ASN A 90 -9.53 -26.36 5.55
N ARG A 91 -10.57 -27.19 5.34
CA ARG A 91 -11.72 -26.91 4.46
C ARG A 91 -11.31 -26.41 3.06
N MET A 92 -10.22 -26.97 2.52
CA MET A 92 -9.61 -26.53 1.27
C MET A 92 -9.16 -27.72 0.44
N PRO A 93 -9.35 -27.72 -0.90
CA PRO A 93 -8.81 -28.77 -1.75
C PRO A 93 -7.28 -28.79 -1.69
N VAL A 94 -6.67 -29.91 -2.10
CA VAL A 94 -5.21 -30.04 -2.18
C VAL A 94 -4.71 -29.26 -3.40
N LEU A 95 -3.98 -28.16 -3.19
CA LEU A 95 -3.54 -27.24 -4.23
C LEU A 95 -2.02 -27.26 -4.41
N ILE A 96 -1.55 -27.08 -5.65
CA ILE A 96 -0.14 -26.82 -5.95
C ILE A 96 0.20 -25.36 -5.60
N SER A 97 0.98 -25.17 -4.53
CA SER A 97 1.40 -23.83 -4.07
C SER A 97 2.73 -23.38 -4.65
N ARG A 98 3.59 -24.31 -5.07
CA ARG A 98 4.91 -24.03 -5.66
C ARG A 98 5.32 -25.16 -6.60
N ILE A 99 5.96 -24.81 -7.72
CA ILE A 99 6.67 -25.74 -8.59
C ILE A 99 8.15 -25.34 -8.51
N PHE A 100 9.02 -26.31 -8.28
CA PHE A 100 10.45 -26.06 -8.12
C PHE A 100 11.17 -26.14 -9.47
N PRO A 101 12.04 -25.16 -9.78
CA PRO A 101 12.70 -25.10 -11.07
C PRO A 101 13.67 -26.26 -11.28
N GLY A 102 13.78 -26.72 -12.53
CA GLY A 102 14.63 -27.81 -12.94
C GLY A 102 14.17 -29.21 -12.53
N LEU A 103 13.01 -29.35 -11.86
CA LEU A 103 12.48 -30.65 -11.40
C LEU A 103 11.40 -31.25 -12.32
N ALA A 104 11.00 -32.49 -12.05
CA ALA A 104 10.12 -33.28 -12.91
C ALA A 104 8.80 -32.58 -13.25
N ALA A 105 8.17 -31.93 -12.26
CA ALA A 105 6.94 -31.17 -12.46
C ALA A 105 7.11 -29.97 -13.41
N GLU A 106 8.18 -29.18 -13.26
CA GLU A 106 8.44 -28.07 -14.16
C GLU A 106 8.77 -28.56 -15.58
N ARG A 107 9.65 -29.57 -15.71
CA ARG A 107 10.04 -30.15 -17.00
C ARG A 107 8.86 -30.74 -17.78
N SER A 108 7.81 -31.19 -17.08
CA SER A 108 6.59 -31.67 -17.72
C SER A 108 5.79 -30.56 -18.40
N GLY A 109 5.93 -29.30 -17.96
CA GLY A 109 5.18 -28.13 -18.45
C GLY A 109 3.66 -28.16 -18.25
N ALA A 110 3.11 -29.27 -17.74
CA ALA A 110 1.68 -29.53 -17.73
C ALA A 110 0.99 -29.12 -16.41
N LEU A 111 1.74 -29.04 -15.31
CA LEU A 111 1.26 -28.58 -14.01
C LEU A 111 1.42 -27.07 -13.87
N ARG A 112 0.43 -26.42 -13.25
CA ARG A 112 0.40 -24.97 -13.03
C ARG A 112 0.21 -24.67 -11.55
N LEU A 113 0.70 -23.51 -11.11
CA LEU A 113 0.39 -23.00 -9.78
C LEU A 113 -1.12 -22.75 -9.65
N GLY A 114 -1.70 -23.15 -8.51
CA GLY A 114 -3.15 -23.05 -8.28
C GLY A 114 -3.96 -24.22 -8.85
N ASP A 115 -3.32 -25.23 -9.44
CA ASP A 115 -4.00 -26.49 -9.77
C ASP A 115 -4.41 -27.22 -8.49
N ALA A 116 -5.69 -27.62 -8.43
CA ALA A 116 -6.19 -28.55 -7.44
C ALA A 116 -5.94 -29.97 -7.91
N ILE A 117 -5.26 -30.77 -7.08
CA ILE A 117 -5.04 -32.19 -7.31
C ILE A 117 -6.29 -32.94 -6.86
N LEU A 118 -7.03 -33.47 -7.82
CA LEU A 118 -8.24 -34.24 -7.59
C LEU A 118 -7.92 -35.72 -7.37
N ALA A 119 -6.92 -36.27 -8.05
CA ALA A 119 -6.50 -37.65 -7.88
C ALA A 119 -5.02 -37.88 -8.19
N VAL A 120 -4.43 -38.91 -7.58
CA VAL A 120 -3.06 -39.39 -7.81
C VAL A 120 -3.10 -40.89 -8.11
N ASN A 121 -2.66 -41.32 -9.29
CA ASN A 121 -2.67 -42.72 -9.74
C ASN A 121 -4.03 -43.41 -9.54
N GLY A 122 -5.13 -42.68 -9.77
CA GLY A 122 -6.50 -43.17 -9.58
C GLY A 122 -7.02 -43.12 -8.14
N VAL A 123 -6.19 -42.72 -7.17
CA VAL A 123 -6.64 -42.47 -5.78
C VAL A 123 -7.22 -41.07 -5.68
N ASP A 124 -8.50 -40.96 -5.34
CA ASP A 124 -9.20 -39.68 -5.16
C ASP A 124 -8.67 -38.94 -3.92
N LEU A 125 -8.40 -37.64 -4.09
CA LEU A 125 -7.89 -36.75 -3.06
C LEU A 125 -8.84 -35.59 -2.74
N ARG A 126 -10.05 -35.55 -3.33
CA ARG A 126 -11.02 -34.46 -3.11
C ARG A 126 -11.37 -34.22 -1.63
N ASP A 127 -11.47 -35.30 -0.85
CA ASP A 127 -11.77 -35.28 0.59
C ASP A 127 -10.58 -35.74 1.46
N ALA A 128 -9.38 -35.80 0.89
CA ALA A 128 -8.19 -36.22 1.61
C ALA A 128 -7.66 -35.12 2.54
N THR A 129 -7.05 -35.55 3.64
CA THR A 129 -6.27 -34.64 4.50
C THR A 129 -4.94 -34.27 3.86
N HIS A 130 -4.28 -33.21 4.33
CA HIS A 130 -2.97 -32.81 3.82
C HIS A 130 -1.97 -33.97 3.85
N ASP A 131 -1.88 -34.67 4.98
CA ASP A 131 -0.94 -35.78 5.16
C ASP A 131 -1.25 -36.96 4.23
N GLN A 132 -2.53 -37.27 4.02
CA GLN A 132 -2.94 -38.32 3.08
C GLN A 132 -2.53 -37.97 1.63
N ALA A 133 -2.67 -36.71 1.23
CA ALA A 133 -2.25 -36.25 -0.08
C ALA A 133 -0.73 -36.31 -0.25
N VAL A 134 0.05 -35.89 0.77
CA VAL A 134 1.51 -36.02 0.78
C VAL A 134 1.92 -37.48 0.67
N GLN A 135 1.26 -38.37 1.43
CA GLN A 135 1.54 -39.80 1.38
C GLN A 135 1.20 -40.42 0.02
N ALA A 136 0.09 -40.02 -0.62
CA ALA A 136 -0.28 -40.50 -1.96
C ALA A 136 0.76 -40.10 -3.01
N LEU A 137 1.25 -38.84 -2.97
CA LEU A 137 2.29 -38.35 -3.87
C LEU A 137 3.66 -39.00 -3.64
N LYS A 138 3.97 -39.33 -2.37
CA LYS A 138 5.21 -40.06 -2.00
C LYS A 138 5.15 -41.54 -2.40
N ARG A 139 4.01 -42.20 -2.19
CA ARG A 139 3.76 -43.61 -2.58
C ARG A 139 3.67 -43.79 -4.10
N ALA A 140 3.29 -42.75 -4.83
CA ALA A 140 3.35 -42.78 -6.28
C ALA A 140 4.80 -43.07 -6.71
N GLY A 141 5.01 -44.10 -7.52
CA GLY A 141 6.34 -44.56 -7.91
C GLY A 141 7.05 -43.58 -8.85
N ARG A 142 7.89 -44.14 -9.74
CA ARG A 142 8.61 -43.35 -10.76
C ARG A 142 7.65 -42.58 -11.66
N GLU A 143 6.48 -43.14 -11.94
CA GLU A 143 5.44 -42.53 -12.76
C GLU A 143 4.24 -42.10 -11.91
N VAL A 144 3.83 -40.85 -12.07
CA VAL A 144 2.68 -40.26 -11.37
C VAL A 144 1.69 -39.72 -12.40
N ILE A 145 0.47 -40.22 -12.35
CA ILE A 145 -0.68 -39.71 -13.10
C ILE A 145 -1.51 -38.85 -12.14
N LEU A 146 -1.64 -37.57 -12.47
CA LEU A 146 -2.38 -36.59 -11.70
C LEU A 146 -3.64 -36.20 -12.45
N GLU A 147 -4.77 -36.15 -11.76
CA GLU A 147 -5.94 -35.44 -12.27
C GLU A 147 -6.01 -34.08 -11.59
N VAL A 148 -5.89 -33.01 -12.37
CA VAL A 148 -5.81 -31.65 -11.86
C VAL A 148 -6.87 -30.75 -12.47
N LYS A 149 -7.40 -29.83 -11.69
CA LYS A 149 -8.32 -28.79 -12.18
C LYS A 149 -7.77 -27.43 -11.80
N PHE A 150 -7.65 -26.53 -12.76
CA PHE A 150 -7.25 -25.16 -12.50
C PHE A 150 -8.37 -24.43 -11.75
N MET A 151 -8.13 -24.07 -10.48
CA MET A 151 -9.13 -23.40 -9.65
C MET A 151 -8.81 -21.91 -9.51
N ARG A 152 -9.47 -21.07 -10.34
CA ARG A 152 -9.33 -19.60 -10.28
C ARG A 152 -9.77 -19.03 -8.91
N GLU A 153 -10.76 -19.65 -8.28
CA GLU A 153 -11.44 -19.14 -7.07
C GLU A 153 -10.78 -19.55 -5.73
N VAL A 154 -9.77 -20.44 -5.73
CA VAL A 154 -9.08 -20.88 -4.48
C VAL A 154 -7.71 -20.20 -4.30
N THR A 155 -7.48 -19.13 -5.04
CA THR A 155 -6.33 -18.22 -4.86
C THR A 155 -6.38 -17.22 -3.68
N PRO A 156 -7.28 -17.27 -2.66
CA PRO A 156 -7.11 -16.42 -1.47
C PRO A 156 -6.22 -17.02 -0.36
N TYR A 157 -5.75 -18.26 -0.48
CA TYR A 157 -5.02 -18.94 0.62
C TYR A 157 -3.50 -19.04 0.43
N ILE A 158 -2.99 -18.65 -0.73
CA ILE A 158 -1.64 -18.12 -0.80
C ILE A 158 -1.79 -16.70 -0.29
N LYS A 159 -1.46 -16.44 1.00
CA LYS A 159 -1.36 -15.08 1.54
C LYS A 159 -0.39 -14.28 0.63
N LYS A 160 -0.92 -13.65 -0.41
CA LYS A 160 -0.30 -12.46 -0.98
C LYS A 160 -0.49 -11.43 0.14
N PRO A 161 0.59 -10.88 0.74
CA PRO A 161 0.41 -9.69 1.56
C PRO A 161 -0.35 -8.69 0.70
N SER A 162 -1.48 -8.17 1.19
CA SER A 162 -2.16 -7.07 0.49
C SER A 162 -1.16 -5.92 0.52
N LEU A 163 -0.55 -5.68 -0.63
CA LEU A 163 0.57 -4.76 -0.76
C LEU A 163 0.12 -3.34 -0.39
N VAL A 164 -1.15 -3.02 -0.65
CA VAL A 164 -1.73 -1.70 -0.42
C VAL A 164 -2.33 -1.58 0.99
N SER A 165 -3.01 -2.60 1.54
CA SER A 165 -3.55 -2.50 2.91
C SER A 165 -2.46 -2.35 3.97
N ASP A 166 -1.32 -3.01 3.75
CA ASP A 166 -0.18 -3.02 4.67
C ASP A 166 0.66 -1.73 4.65
N LEU A 167 0.26 -0.72 3.84
CA LEU A 167 0.93 0.58 3.80
C LEU A 167 0.99 1.21 5.22
N PRO A 168 2.19 1.54 5.74
CA PRO A 168 2.30 2.30 6.97
C PRO A 168 1.85 3.72 6.67
N TRP A 169 0.68 4.09 7.19
CA TRP A 169 0.13 5.45 7.07
C TRP A 169 -0.54 5.93 8.36
N GLU A 170 -0.76 5.03 9.32
CA GLU A 170 -1.14 5.41 10.68
C GLU A 170 0.14 5.65 11.49
N GLY A 171 0.48 6.92 11.67
CA GLY A 171 1.27 7.33 12.83
C GLY A 171 0.45 7.02 14.08
N ALA A 172 1.07 6.39 15.07
CA ALA A 172 0.44 5.92 16.29
C ALA A 172 -0.61 6.89 16.85
N ALA A 173 -1.90 6.54 16.75
CA ALA A 173 -2.85 7.00 17.75
C ALA A 173 -2.43 6.36 19.08
N PRO A 174 -2.35 7.10 20.20
CA PRO A 174 -2.17 6.46 21.50
C PRO A 174 -3.38 5.56 21.72
N GLN A 175 -3.18 4.25 21.61
CA GLN A 175 -4.18 3.28 22.04
C GLN A 175 -4.36 3.51 23.54
N SER A 176 -5.49 4.11 23.89
CA SER A 176 -5.96 4.08 25.27
C SER A 176 -6.10 2.60 25.65
N PRO A 177 -5.54 2.14 26.78
CA PRO A 177 -5.64 0.73 27.15
C PRO A 177 -7.08 0.45 27.56
N SER A 178 -7.88 -0.12 26.67
CA SER A 178 -9.18 -0.68 27.05
C SER A 178 -8.97 -2.05 27.68
N LEU A 179 -8.75 -2.04 28.99
CA LEU A 179 -9.07 -3.16 29.85
C LEU A 179 -10.59 -3.35 29.89
N SER A 180 -11.11 -4.31 29.14
CA SER A 180 -12.37 -4.98 29.49
C SER A 180 -12.52 -6.24 28.64
N GLY A 181 -12.40 -7.39 29.30
CA GLY A 181 -12.88 -8.64 28.74
C GLY A 181 -14.40 -8.70 28.84
N SER A 182 -15.03 -9.14 27.76
CA SER A 182 -16.29 -9.90 27.80
C SER A 182 -16.54 -10.46 26.41
N GLU A 183 -16.76 -11.77 26.38
CA GLU A 183 -17.12 -12.55 25.20
C GLU A 183 -18.50 -12.14 24.66
N ASP A 184 -18.68 -12.43 23.36
CA ASP A 184 -19.96 -12.61 22.68
C ASP A 184 -20.79 -11.36 22.33
N SER A 185 -20.75 -10.98 21.05
CA SER A 185 -21.93 -10.59 20.25
C SER A 185 -21.51 -10.30 18.81
N GLY A 186 -21.84 -11.23 17.92
CA GLY A 186 -21.63 -11.12 16.48
C GLY A 186 -22.43 -9.98 15.87
N SER A 187 -21.73 -9.03 15.26
CA SER A 187 -22.26 -8.11 14.25
C SER A 187 -21.26 -8.10 13.09
N PRO A 188 -21.69 -8.34 11.83
CA PRO A 188 -20.78 -8.35 10.70
C PRO A 188 -20.33 -6.91 10.44
N GLN A 189 -19.12 -6.56 10.90
CA GLN A 189 -18.42 -5.40 10.38
C GLN A 189 -18.24 -5.61 8.87
N HIS A 190 -18.88 -4.75 8.07
CA HIS A 190 -18.69 -4.70 6.63
C HIS A 190 -17.19 -4.60 6.32
N GLN A 191 -16.59 -5.72 5.90
CA GLN A 191 -15.22 -5.75 5.39
C GLN A 191 -15.20 -4.92 4.11
N GLY A 192 -14.60 -3.73 4.15
CA GLY A 192 -14.22 -3.01 2.95
C GLY A 192 -13.39 -3.90 2.01
N PRO A 193 -13.32 -3.58 0.71
CA PRO A 193 -12.56 -4.37 -0.26
C PRO A 193 -11.13 -4.58 0.27
N ARG A 194 -10.72 -5.85 0.41
CA ARG A 194 -9.53 -6.33 1.15
C ARG A 194 -8.16 -5.81 0.63
N ASP A 195 -8.13 -4.86 -0.31
CA ASP A 195 -6.92 -4.29 -0.90
C ASP A 195 -7.04 -2.78 -1.18
N ARG A 196 -7.80 -2.07 -0.33
CA ARG A 196 -7.97 -0.61 -0.38
C ARG A 196 -7.31 0.05 0.82
N LYS A 197 -6.51 1.10 0.57
CA LYS A 197 -5.97 2.00 1.58
C LYS A 197 -6.58 3.39 1.43
N VAL A 198 -7.02 3.98 2.54
CA VAL A 198 -7.49 5.38 2.58
C VAL A 198 -6.46 6.21 3.32
N ILE A 199 -5.96 7.24 2.65
CA ILE A 199 -4.91 8.15 3.13
C ILE A 199 -5.57 9.51 3.40
N PRO A 200 -5.73 9.94 4.66
CA PRO A 200 -6.17 11.29 4.97
C PRO A 200 -5.14 12.31 4.47
N LEU A 201 -5.60 13.39 3.85
CA LEU A 201 -4.75 14.43 3.27
C LEU A 201 -4.41 15.56 4.25
N LYS A 202 -5.07 15.59 5.41
CA LYS A 202 -4.89 16.63 6.42
C LYS A 202 -3.42 16.75 6.80
N MET A 203 -2.84 17.94 6.56
CA MET A 203 -1.43 18.25 6.81
C MET A 203 -0.40 17.34 6.10
N CYS A 204 -0.80 16.55 5.10
CA CYS A 204 0.15 15.91 4.19
C CYS A 204 0.83 16.99 3.33
N PHE A 205 1.91 16.62 2.64
CA PHE A 205 2.47 17.47 1.59
C PHE A 205 2.82 16.65 0.35
N ALA A 206 2.59 17.25 -0.81
CA ALA A 206 2.99 16.69 -2.08
C ALA A 206 4.32 17.33 -2.50
N ALA A 207 5.27 16.51 -2.92
CA ALA A 207 6.57 16.93 -3.45
C ALA A 207 6.88 16.22 -4.76
N ARG A 208 7.89 16.71 -5.47
CA ARG A 208 8.45 16.06 -6.66
C ARG A 208 9.95 16.15 -6.57
N ASN A 209 10.65 15.07 -6.90
CA ASN A 209 12.11 15.03 -6.92
C ASN A 209 12.76 15.43 -5.58
N LEU A 210 12.16 15.01 -4.45
CA LEU A 210 12.63 15.32 -3.10
C LEU A 210 13.48 14.17 -2.56
N SER A 211 12.90 12.97 -2.51
CA SER A 211 13.58 11.76 -2.03
C SER A 211 13.97 10.83 -3.17
N MET A 212 13.25 10.88 -4.30
CA MET A 212 13.50 10.02 -5.45
C MET A 212 13.80 10.85 -6.72
N PRO A 213 14.95 10.61 -7.38
CA PRO A 213 15.25 11.23 -8.67
C PRO A 213 14.17 10.94 -9.73
N ASP A 214 13.65 11.99 -10.37
CA ASP A 214 12.59 11.88 -11.39
C ASP A 214 13.01 12.55 -12.70
N LEU A 215 13.86 11.87 -13.49
CA LEU A 215 14.36 12.40 -14.77
C LEU A 215 13.24 12.60 -15.81
N GLU A 216 12.16 11.83 -15.70
CA GLU A 216 11.05 11.82 -16.66
C GLU A 216 9.91 12.77 -16.26
N ASN A 217 10.02 13.40 -15.08
CA ASN A 217 8.98 14.25 -14.51
C ASN A 217 7.61 13.52 -14.45
N ARG A 218 7.59 12.26 -14.00
CA ARG A 218 6.36 11.44 -13.88
C ARG A 218 6.01 11.04 -12.45
N LEU A 219 6.85 11.37 -11.48
CA LEU A 219 6.71 10.99 -10.09
C LEU A 219 6.07 12.10 -9.25
N ILE A 220 5.29 11.66 -8.28
CA ILE A 220 4.70 12.46 -7.21
C ILE A 220 5.02 11.74 -5.91
N GLU A 221 5.51 12.48 -4.93
CA GLU A 221 5.72 11.99 -3.57
C GLU A 221 4.63 12.58 -2.68
N LEU A 222 3.83 11.75 -2.01
CA LEU A 222 2.90 12.19 -0.99
C LEU A 222 3.43 11.77 0.37
N HIS A 223 3.68 12.74 1.24
CA HIS A 223 4.29 12.54 2.54
C HIS A 223 3.28 12.75 3.65
N SER A 224 3.36 11.93 4.70
CA SER A 224 2.53 12.05 5.89
C SER A 224 2.88 13.31 6.70
N PRO A 225 1.98 13.78 7.59
CA PRO A 225 2.20 15.01 8.35
C PRO A 225 3.42 15.00 9.27
N ASP A 226 3.90 13.82 9.67
CA ASP A 226 5.08 13.61 10.50
C ASP A 226 6.35 13.32 9.68
N SER A 227 6.26 13.38 8.33
CA SER A 227 7.33 13.06 7.39
C SER A 227 7.89 11.62 7.51
N ARG A 228 7.17 10.70 8.18
CA ARG A 228 7.65 9.31 8.39
C ARG A 228 7.21 8.34 7.30
N ASN A 229 6.12 8.63 6.62
CA ASN A 229 5.58 7.77 5.57
C ASN A 229 5.53 8.54 4.26
N THR A 230 5.96 7.88 3.18
CA THR A 230 5.99 8.45 1.84
C THR A 230 5.36 7.47 0.86
N LEU A 231 4.45 7.96 0.02
CA LEU A 231 3.95 7.25 -1.14
C LEU A 231 4.62 7.83 -2.38
N ILE A 232 5.24 6.96 -3.18
CA ILE A 232 5.78 7.34 -4.48
C ILE A 232 4.82 6.86 -5.56
N LEU A 233 4.18 7.80 -6.24
CA LEU A 233 3.21 7.56 -7.29
C LEU A 233 3.84 7.92 -8.64
N ARG A 234 3.81 6.99 -9.59
CA ARG A 234 4.20 7.20 -10.97
C ARG A 234 2.97 7.31 -11.85
N CYS A 235 2.96 8.36 -12.68
CA CYS A 235 1.95 8.61 -13.69
C CYS A 235 2.41 8.14 -15.07
N LYS A 236 1.46 7.96 -16.00
CA LYS A 236 1.76 7.56 -17.39
C LYS A 236 2.65 8.57 -18.14
N ASP A 237 2.44 9.86 -17.88
CA ASP A 237 3.11 10.97 -18.56
C ASP A 237 3.20 12.20 -17.63
N THR A 238 4.01 13.18 -18.03
CA THR A 238 4.28 14.40 -17.26
C THR A 238 3.04 15.26 -17.06
N ALA A 239 2.15 15.33 -18.05
CA ALA A 239 0.91 16.12 -17.95
C ALA A 239 -0.04 15.54 -16.91
N THR A 240 -0.16 14.21 -16.87
CA THR A 240 -0.92 13.46 -15.87
C THR A 240 -0.32 13.63 -14.49
N ALA A 241 1.01 13.56 -14.36
CA ALA A 241 1.72 13.83 -13.11
C ALA A 241 1.45 15.24 -12.59
N HIS A 242 1.56 16.25 -13.44
CA HIS A 242 1.26 17.63 -13.05
C HIS A 242 -0.21 17.80 -12.63
N SER A 243 -1.16 17.21 -13.37
CA SER A 243 -2.58 17.27 -13.02
C SER A 243 -2.89 16.63 -11.66
N TRP A 244 -2.28 15.47 -11.37
CA TRP A 244 -2.43 14.81 -10.06
C TRP A 244 -1.76 15.59 -8.93
N PHE A 245 -0.57 16.13 -9.16
CA PHE A 245 0.14 16.95 -8.19
C PHE A 245 -0.68 18.19 -7.80
N THR A 246 -1.19 18.93 -8.77
CA THR A 246 -2.02 20.12 -8.54
C THR A 246 -3.31 19.77 -7.80
N ALA A 247 -3.95 18.64 -8.14
CA ALA A 247 -5.17 18.20 -7.45
C ALA A 247 -4.91 17.82 -5.98
N LEU A 248 -3.83 17.07 -5.71
CA LEU A 248 -3.41 16.72 -4.35
C LEU A 248 -3.09 17.97 -3.54
N HIS A 249 -2.28 18.87 -4.09
CA HIS A 249 -1.93 20.13 -3.44
C HIS A 249 -3.17 20.97 -3.15
N ALA A 250 -4.09 21.10 -4.10
CA ALA A 250 -5.31 21.89 -3.91
C ALA A 250 -6.17 21.35 -2.75
N ASN A 251 -6.35 20.03 -2.66
CA ASN A 251 -7.12 19.41 -1.58
C ASN A 251 -6.43 19.56 -0.22
N ILE A 252 -5.11 19.37 -0.16
CA ILE A 252 -4.33 19.62 1.06
C ILE A 252 -4.48 21.08 1.51
N ALA A 253 -4.33 22.03 0.60
CA ALA A 253 -4.46 23.47 0.89
C ALA A 253 -5.87 23.84 1.36
N ALA A 254 -6.90 23.24 0.77
CA ALA A 254 -8.30 23.45 1.15
C ALA A 254 -8.62 22.97 2.59
N LEU A 255 -7.78 22.12 3.19
CA LEU A 255 -7.91 21.66 4.58
C LEU A 255 -7.24 22.59 5.60
N LEU A 256 -6.36 23.50 5.18
CA LEU A 256 -5.59 24.36 6.09
C LEU A 256 -6.48 25.25 6.99
N PRO A 257 -7.59 25.87 6.51
CA PRO A 257 -8.45 26.66 7.40
C PRO A 257 -9.06 25.83 8.54
N GLN A 258 -9.46 24.60 8.24
CA GLN A 258 -9.98 23.67 9.27
C GLN A 258 -8.87 23.28 10.25
N VAL A 259 -7.67 22.98 9.76
CA VAL A 259 -6.51 22.68 10.63
C VAL A 259 -6.21 23.85 11.56
N LEU A 260 -6.19 25.08 11.05
CA LEU A 260 -5.94 26.28 11.85
C LEU A 260 -6.99 26.47 12.95
N ALA A 261 -8.27 26.25 12.64
CA ALA A 261 -9.35 26.35 13.63
C ALA A 261 -9.19 25.32 14.75
N GLU A 262 -8.94 24.05 14.41
CA GLU A 262 -8.75 22.97 15.39
C GLU A 262 -7.49 23.18 16.24
N LEU A 263 -6.39 23.63 15.62
CA LEU A 263 -5.15 23.95 16.29
C LEU A 263 -5.33 25.07 17.31
N ASN A 264 -5.95 26.18 16.92
CA ASN A 264 -6.21 27.30 17.83
C ASN A 264 -7.18 26.92 18.95
N ALA A 265 -8.18 26.07 18.68
CA ALA A 265 -9.04 25.51 19.72
C ALA A 265 -8.24 24.64 20.70
N MET A 266 -7.36 23.77 20.18
CA MET A 266 -6.48 22.92 20.98
C MET A 266 -5.54 23.75 21.86
N LEU A 267 -5.03 24.89 21.39
CA LEU A 267 -4.16 25.78 22.18
C LEU A 267 -4.92 26.66 23.18
N GLY A 268 -6.16 27.05 22.86
CA GLY A 268 -6.97 27.97 23.67
C GLY A 268 -7.57 27.37 24.96
N THR A 269 -7.68 26.03 25.08
CA THR A 269 -8.31 25.36 26.24
C THR A 269 -7.49 25.35 27.55
N GLY A 270 -6.38 26.09 27.65
CA GLY A 270 -5.58 26.26 28.88
C GLY A 270 -5.65 27.71 29.31
N GLY A 271 -6.25 27.98 30.49
CA GLY A 271 -6.62 29.32 30.96
C GLY A 271 -5.53 30.41 30.88
N ALA A 272 -5.94 31.64 31.19
CA ALA A 272 -5.31 32.95 30.92
C ALA A 272 -3.78 33.15 31.17
N ALA A 273 -3.05 32.16 31.68
CA ALA A 273 -1.60 32.20 31.91
C ALA A 273 -0.76 31.66 30.73
N ALA A 274 -1.34 30.91 29.79
CA ALA A 274 -0.64 30.54 28.56
C ALA A 274 -0.77 31.69 27.55
N GLY A 275 0.22 32.59 27.50
CA GLY A 275 0.25 33.72 26.57
C GLY A 275 -0.08 33.27 25.15
N GLY A 276 -1.34 33.51 24.76
CA GLY A 276 -1.97 32.95 23.56
C GLY A 276 -1.20 33.33 22.31
N ARG A 277 -0.47 32.37 21.75
CA ARG A 277 0.10 32.46 20.43
C ARG A 277 -0.89 31.90 19.44
N GLU A 278 -1.92 32.69 19.11
CA GLU A 278 -2.84 32.34 18.03
C GLU A 278 -2.03 32.15 16.74
N VAL A 279 -2.26 31.02 16.10
CA VAL A 279 -1.62 30.66 14.83
C VAL A 279 -2.44 31.27 13.71
N LYS A 280 -1.83 32.19 12.97
CA LYS A 280 -2.44 32.91 11.86
C LYS A 280 -2.21 32.20 10.53
N HIS A 281 -1.09 31.52 10.38
CA HIS A 281 -0.77 30.75 9.17
C HIS A 281 -0.01 29.48 9.49
N ILE A 282 -0.28 28.42 8.74
CA ILE A 282 0.45 27.15 8.81
C ILE A 282 0.62 26.60 7.40
N ALA A 283 1.84 26.20 7.06
CA ALA A 283 2.18 25.69 5.74
C ALA A 283 3.47 24.87 5.77
N TRP A 284 3.65 24.03 4.76
CA TRP A 284 4.92 23.36 4.50
C TRP A 284 5.85 24.26 3.68
N LEU A 285 7.11 24.33 4.09
CA LEU A 285 8.21 24.98 3.38
C LEU A 285 9.24 23.93 2.94
N ALA A 286 10.06 24.31 1.96
CA ALA A 286 11.26 23.57 1.60
C ALA A 286 12.48 24.35 2.09
N GLU A 287 13.25 23.76 2.99
CA GLU A 287 14.50 24.33 3.49
C GLU A 287 15.69 23.67 2.79
N GLN A 288 16.62 24.48 2.31
CA GLN A 288 17.88 23.99 1.76
C GLN A 288 18.90 23.77 2.88
N ALA A 289 19.12 22.51 3.25
CA ALA A 289 20.19 22.12 4.16
C ALA A 289 21.53 21.96 3.40
N ARG A 290 22.60 22.51 3.98
CA ARG A 290 23.98 22.26 3.51
C ARG A 290 24.52 21.05 4.25
N LEU A 291 24.87 20.01 3.51
CA LEU A 291 25.55 18.82 4.03
C LEU A 291 27.06 19.00 3.96
N ASP A 292 27.78 18.22 4.77
CA ASP A 292 29.23 18.09 4.67
C ASP A 292 29.65 17.70 3.25
N GLY A 293 30.68 18.35 2.72
CA GLY A 293 31.12 18.18 1.34
C GLY A 293 30.36 19.03 0.31
N GLY A 294 29.59 20.04 0.76
CA GLY A 294 29.00 21.05 -0.13
C GLY A 294 27.76 20.59 -0.90
N ARG A 295 27.24 19.39 -0.61
CA ARG A 295 26.00 18.88 -1.19
C ARG A 295 24.81 19.63 -0.60
N GLN A 296 23.87 20.01 -1.45
CA GLN A 296 22.62 20.63 -1.05
C GLN A 296 21.54 19.56 -0.97
N GLN A 297 20.79 19.55 0.13
CA GLN A 297 19.62 18.69 0.30
C GLN A 297 18.43 19.56 0.69
N TRP A 298 17.32 19.39 -0.02
CA TRP A 298 16.06 20.01 0.38
C TRP A 298 15.36 19.13 1.40
N ARG A 299 14.87 19.72 2.47
CA ARG A 299 14.04 19.04 3.47
C ARG A 299 12.71 19.78 3.66
N PRO A 300 11.61 19.05 3.92
CA PRO A 300 10.35 19.66 4.30
C PRO A 300 10.48 20.22 5.73
N VAL A 301 9.93 21.42 5.94
CA VAL A 301 9.83 22.04 7.27
C VAL A 301 8.44 22.61 7.41
N LEU A 302 7.75 22.30 8.50
CA LEU A 302 6.48 22.92 8.81
C LEU A 302 6.71 24.30 9.42
N MET A 303 6.09 25.30 8.84
CA MET A 303 6.10 26.67 9.34
C MET A 303 4.76 27.00 9.99
N ALA A 304 4.81 27.64 11.15
CA ALA A 304 3.67 28.28 11.79
C ALA A 304 3.98 29.75 12.08
N VAL A 305 3.07 30.64 11.70
CA VAL A 305 3.18 32.08 11.94
C VAL A 305 2.14 32.48 12.96
N THR A 306 2.60 33.13 14.01
CA THR A 306 1.78 33.76 15.05
C THR A 306 1.86 35.27 14.90
N GLU A 307 1.25 36.02 15.81
CA GLU A 307 1.40 37.49 15.80
C GLU A 307 2.83 37.96 16.07
N LYS A 308 3.62 37.16 16.80
CA LYS A 308 4.93 37.57 17.32
C LYS A 308 6.09 36.76 16.77
N ASP A 309 5.84 35.53 16.35
CA ASP A 309 6.88 34.57 16.04
C ASP A 309 6.56 33.77 14.78
N LEU A 310 7.59 33.51 13.98
CA LEU A 310 7.65 32.44 12.99
C LEU A 310 8.32 31.23 13.65
N LEU A 311 7.60 30.11 13.68
CA LEU A 311 8.00 28.85 14.31
C LEU A 311 8.23 27.79 13.24
N LEU A 312 9.30 27.00 13.38
CA LEU A 312 9.63 25.90 12.48
C LEU A 312 9.59 24.56 13.22
N TYR A 313 9.04 23.53 12.59
CA TYR A 313 8.96 22.16 13.10
C TYR A 313 9.36 21.16 12.00
N ASP A 314 9.92 20.02 12.38
CA ASP A 314 10.26 18.93 11.44
C ASP A 314 9.04 18.14 10.93
N GLY A 315 7.89 18.30 11.59
CA GLY A 315 6.61 17.71 11.23
C GLY A 315 5.45 18.34 12.01
N MET A 316 4.23 17.86 11.77
CA MET A 316 3.00 18.38 12.40
C MET A 316 2.94 18.04 13.91
N PRO A 317 3.02 19.04 14.81
CA PRO A 317 2.77 18.85 16.23
C PRO A 317 1.27 18.69 16.52
N TRP A 318 0.87 17.51 16.99
CA TRP A 318 -0.53 17.22 17.34
C TRP A 318 -0.86 17.41 18.82
N THR A 319 0.14 17.65 19.66
CA THR A 319 -0.03 17.85 21.11
C THR A 319 0.41 19.26 21.51
N ARG A 320 -0.12 19.74 22.65
CA ARG A 320 0.27 21.02 23.24
C ARG A 320 1.77 21.08 23.56
N ASP A 321 2.32 20.01 24.12
CA ASP A 321 3.73 19.95 24.50
C ASP A 321 4.66 19.97 23.28
N ALA A 322 4.27 19.28 22.19
CA ALA A 322 4.99 19.33 20.93
C ALA A 322 4.92 20.73 20.31
N TRP A 323 3.76 21.39 20.39
CA TRP A 323 3.60 22.78 19.94
C TRP A 323 4.45 23.77 20.74
N ALA A 324 4.66 23.53 22.03
CA ALA A 324 5.50 24.38 22.87
C ALA A 324 7.00 24.26 22.55
N SER A 325 7.40 23.29 21.72
CA SER A 325 8.80 22.92 21.48
C SER A 325 9.19 22.99 19.98
N PRO A 326 9.16 24.19 19.36
CA PRO A 326 9.59 24.34 17.96
C PRO A 326 11.10 24.09 17.80
N CYS A 327 11.51 23.59 16.63
CA CYS A 327 12.92 23.44 16.27
C CYS A 327 13.62 24.80 16.19
N HIS A 328 12.93 25.79 15.62
CA HIS A 328 13.38 27.19 15.57
C HIS A 328 12.24 28.16 15.83
N SER A 329 12.55 29.29 16.48
CA SER A 329 11.61 30.39 16.72
C SER A 329 12.28 31.71 16.35
N TYR A 330 11.66 32.46 15.45
CA TYR A 330 12.14 33.76 14.98
C TYR A 330 11.10 34.84 15.30
N PRO A 331 11.45 35.89 16.06
CA PRO A 331 10.52 36.98 16.31
C PRO A 331 10.23 37.76 15.02
N LEU A 332 8.96 38.08 14.79
CA LEU A 332 8.53 38.95 13.71
C LEU A 332 8.77 40.40 14.09
N VAL A 333 9.52 41.12 13.25
CA VAL A 333 9.76 42.55 13.45
C VAL A 333 8.49 43.30 13.08
N ALA A 334 7.87 43.96 14.04
CA ALA A 334 6.81 44.93 13.76
C ALA A 334 7.44 46.19 13.15
N THR A 335 7.30 46.39 11.84
CA THR A 335 7.50 47.72 11.25
C THR A 335 6.36 48.62 11.75
N ARG A 336 6.70 49.59 12.59
CA ARG A 336 5.78 50.63 13.07
C ARG A 336 5.34 51.54 11.92
#